data_AF-A0A0G1ZLD7-F1
#
_entry.id   AF-A0A0G1ZLD7-F1
#
_cell.length_a   1.000
_cell.length_b   1.000
_cell.length_c   1.000
_cell.angle_alpha   90.00
_cell.angle_beta   90.00
_cell.angle_gamma   90.00
#
_symmetry.space_group_name_H-M   'P 1'
#
loop_
_entity.id
_entity.type
_entity.pdbx_description
1 polymer ?
#
loop_
_entity_poly.entity_id
_entity_poly.type
_entity_poly.pdbx_seq_one_letter_code
_entity_poly.pdbx_strand_id
1 'polypeptide(L)'
;MAKGTSPNQLGIFESNFAPSSGTRDDRPKLQKPPRLTTIFSVSCSMGMKEFFGLMRRSGVGLVVDLRIGRMYPRAFWANERDMLYACHLHGVGYRPVDDLMPTQALRTELHKVIDNDRLKRAEHAEAWTRYLEQVAKLLAERKFLASGRPVHDLIYGEHERIAMVCKCHHHRDCHRSVVTAMIERFVEGISVVELYPEGKPPKREVPKVLLRDVGSLLKDDDKRIGRALRGA
;
A
#
# COMPACT_ATOMS: atom_id res chain seq x y z
N MET A 1 -46.89 -5.27 -16.59
CA MET A 1 -46.28 -4.75 -15.35
C MET A 1 -44.82 -5.21 -15.32
N ALA A 2 -43.89 -4.33 -15.70
CA ALA A 2 -42.46 -4.61 -15.67
C ALA A 2 -41.83 -3.90 -14.46
N LYS A 3 -41.34 -4.68 -13.49
CA LYS A 3 -40.39 -4.24 -12.45
C LYS A 3 -39.00 -4.58 -13.03
N GLY A 4 -38.03 -3.70 -13.18
CA GLY A 4 -37.53 -2.70 -12.24
C GLY A 4 -36.14 -3.17 -11.78
N THR A 5 -35.10 -2.94 -12.60
CA THR A 5 -33.71 -3.25 -12.27
C THR A 5 -33.02 -2.03 -11.67
N SER A 6 -32.70 -2.11 -10.39
CA SER A 6 -31.92 -1.12 -9.62
C SER A 6 -30.41 -1.28 -9.89
N PRO A 7 -29.61 -0.18 -9.90
CA PRO A 7 -28.19 -0.25 -10.24
C PRO A 7 -27.28 -0.58 -9.05
N ASN A 8 -26.30 -1.45 -9.34
CA ASN A 8 -24.97 -1.64 -8.72
C ASN A 8 -24.66 -0.80 -7.46
N GLN A 9 -24.76 -1.43 -6.29
CA GLN A 9 -24.02 -1.03 -5.11
C GLN A 9 -22.56 -1.50 -5.26
N LEU A 10 -21.63 -0.54 -5.37
CA LEU A 10 -20.20 -0.80 -5.21
C LEU A 10 -19.97 -1.24 -3.76
N GLY A 11 -19.66 -2.52 -3.57
CA GLY A 11 -19.33 -3.08 -2.26
C GLY A 11 -18.02 -2.48 -1.75
N ILE A 12 -18.11 -1.41 -0.96
CA ILE A 12 -17.03 -0.94 -0.10
C ILE A 12 -16.94 -1.97 1.03
N PHE A 13 -15.89 -2.79 1.03
CA PHE A 13 -15.59 -3.65 2.17
C PHE A 13 -15.01 -2.76 3.28
N GLU A 14 -15.87 -2.26 4.16
CA GLU A 14 -15.45 -1.65 5.42
C GLU A 14 -14.83 -2.74 6.30
N SER A 15 -13.52 -2.65 6.55
CA SER A 15 -12.89 -3.53 7.53
C SER A 15 -13.37 -3.11 8.92
N ASN A 16 -14.23 -3.93 9.53
CA ASN A 16 -14.66 -3.76 10.92
C ASN A 16 -13.44 -3.88 11.86
N PHE A 17 -12.83 -2.73 12.16
CA PHE A 17 -11.69 -2.58 13.04
C PHE A 17 -12.19 -2.02 14.38
N ALA A 18 -12.42 -2.90 15.36
CA ALA A 18 -12.65 -2.45 16.72
C ALA A 18 -11.32 -1.96 17.33
N PRO A 19 -11.25 -0.71 17.83
CA PRO A 19 -10.05 -0.24 18.52
C PRO A 19 -9.88 -1.01 19.84
N SER A 20 -8.70 -1.60 20.04
CA SER A 20 -8.35 -2.29 21.28
C SER A 20 -8.25 -1.28 22.43
N SER A 21 -9.09 -1.45 23.45
CA SER A 21 -9.33 -0.54 24.57
C SER A 21 -8.26 -0.54 25.66
N GLY A 22 -6.98 -0.58 25.31
CA GLY A 22 -5.93 -0.62 26.32
C GLY A 22 -4.54 -0.42 25.76
N THR A 23 -4.02 0.79 25.90
CA THR A 23 -2.62 1.15 26.18
C THR A 23 -2.48 2.66 25.92
N ARG A 24 -1.64 3.34 26.72
CA ARG A 24 -1.34 4.77 26.55
C ARG A 24 -1.08 5.07 25.08
N ASP A 25 -1.70 6.14 24.59
CA ASP A 25 -1.49 6.61 23.23
C ASP A 25 -0.08 7.19 23.10
N ASP A 26 0.91 6.30 22.96
CA ASP A 26 2.33 6.64 22.76
C ASP A 26 2.61 7.08 21.31
N ARG A 27 1.57 7.35 20.51
CA ARG A 27 1.73 7.85 19.15
C ARG A 27 2.39 9.24 19.17
N PRO A 28 3.33 9.52 18.26
CA PRO A 28 3.90 10.86 18.14
C PRO A 28 2.78 11.87 17.91
N LYS A 29 2.69 12.91 18.76
CA LYS A 29 1.81 14.05 18.48
C LYS A 29 2.42 14.84 17.32
N LEU A 30 1.81 14.71 16.15
CA LEU A 30 2.21 15.44 14.95
C LEU A 30 1.84 16.93 15.11
N GLN A 31 2.72 17.84 14.66
CA GLN A 31 2.52 19.29 14.85
C GLN A 31 1.34 19.85 14.04
N LYS A 32 0.97 19.17 12.95
CA LYS A 32 -0.17 19.51 12.09
C LYS A 32 -0.90 18.23 11.68
N PRO A 33 -2.22 18.25 11.51
CA PRO A 33 -2.94 17.11 10.96
C PRO A 33 -2.43 16.81 9.54
N PRO A 34 -2.37 15.53 9.13
CA PRO A 34 -2.00 15.20 7.76
C PRO A 34 -3.05 15.74 6.79
N ARG A 35 -2.62 16.17 5.61
CA ARG A 35 -3.53 16.50 4.50
C ARG A 35 -4.02 15.25 3.81
N LEU A 36 -3.14 14.25 3.70
CA LEU A 36 -3.50 12.92 3.26
C LEU A 36 -4.50 12.30 4.24
N THR A 37 -5.65 11.84 3.72
CA THR A 37 -6.71 11.20 4.50
C THR A 37 -6.95 9.75 4.07
N THR A 38 -6.68 9.42 2.80
CA THR A 38 -6.89 8.07 2.28
C THR A 38 -5.76 7.59 1.38
N ILE A 39 -5.27 6.39 1.66
CA ILE A 39 -4.37 5.64 0.78
C ILE A 39 -5.13 4.49 0.14
N PHE A 40 -5.29 4.54 -1.17
CA PHE A 40 -5.82 3.43 -1.94
C PHE A 40 -4.71 2.45 -2.29
N SER A 41 -4.77 1.24 -1.76
CA SER A 41 -3.89 0.16 -2.21
C SER A 41 -4.48 -0.51 -3.45
N VAL A 42 -3.90 -0.24 -4.61
CA VAL A 42 -4.48 -0.68 -5.89
C VAL A 42 -3.87 -1.99 -6.37
N SER A 43 -4.69 -3.02 -6.51
CA SER A 43 -4.30 -4.30 -7.12
C SER A 43 -3.85 -4.10 -8.56
N CYS A 44 -2.83 -4.84 -8.99
CA CYS A 44 -2.28 -4.69 -10.34
C CYS A 44 -2.90 -5.69 -11.33
N SER A 45 -2.62 -5.47 -12.61
CA SER A 45 -3.08 -6.30 -13.76
C SER A 45 -4.51 -6.04 -14.21
N MET A 46 -4.82 -4.77 -14.40
CA MET A 46 -6.01 -4.30 -15.10
C MET A 46 -5.62 -3.49 -16.33
N GLY A 47 -6.57 -3.33 -17.26
CA GLY A 47 -6.39 -2.45 -18.41
C GLY A 47 -6.33 -0.97 -18.00
N MET A 48 -5.71 -0.13 -18.83
CA MET A 48 -5.58 1.31 -18.58
C MET A 48 -6.92 2.00 -18.30
N LYS A 49 -7.95 1.69 -19.11
CA LYS A 49 -9.31 2.23 -18.94
C LYS A 49 -9.91 1.90 -17.57
N GLU A 50 -9.71 0.68 -17.10
CA GLU A 50 -10.21 0.25 -15.79
C GLU A 50 -9.44 0.93 -14.66
N PHE A 51 -8.10 0.98 -14.78
CA PHE A 51 -7.23 1.64 -13.81
C PHE A 51 -7.60 3.11 -13.59
N PHE A 52 -7.64 3.91 -14.65
CA PHE A 52 -8.00 5.32 -14.51
C PHE A 52 -9.49 5.54 -14.23
N GLY A 53 -10.34 4.57 -14.58
CA GLY A 53 -11.72 4.54 -14.11
C GLY A 53 -11.81 4.43 -12.58
N LEU A 54 -10.99 3.57 -11.95
CA LEU A 54 -10.88 3.48 -10.50
C LEU A 54 -10.32 4.77 -9.90
N MET A 55 -9.22 5.30 -10.46
CA MET A 55 -8.60 6.52 -9.92
C MET A 55 -9.60 7.68 -9.87
N ARG A 56 -10.39 7.85 -10.93
CA ARG A 56 -11.43 8.88 -11.02
C ARG A 56 -12.56 8.67 -10.01
N ARG A 57 -13.11 7.45 -9.92
CA ARG A 57 -14.20 7.16 -8.96
C ARG A 57 -13.76 7.30 -7.51
N SER A 58 -12.51 7.01 -7.22
CA SER A 58 -11.90 7.14 -5.89
C SER A 58 -11.38 8.54 -5.59
N GLY A 59 -11.45 9.48 -6.54
CA GLY A 59 -10.93 10.84 -6.37
C GLY A 59 -9.43 10.89 -6.09
N VAL A 60 -8.66 9.96 -6.67
CA VAL A 60 -7.21 9.89 -6.50
C VAL A 60 -6.54 11.01 -7.28
N GLY A 61 -5.77 11.84 -6.58
CA GLY A 61 -4.98 12.92 -7.18
C GLY A 61 -3.56 12.52 -7.56
N LEU A 62 -3.01 11.45 -6.99
CA LEU A 62 -1.63 11.01 -7.20
C LEU A 62 -1.51 9.49 -7.18
N VAL A 63 -0.78 8.94 -8.16
CA VAL A 63 -0.31 7.55 -8.15
C VAL A 63 1.14 7.50 -7.65
N VAL A 64 1.35 6.76 -6.57
CA VAL A 64 2.66 6.49 -5.97
C VAL A 64 3.15 5.11 -6.39
N ASP A 65 4.26 5.07 -7.13
CA ASP A 65 4.80 3.84 -7.68
C ASP A 65 5.89 3.22 -6.79
N LEU A 66 5.62 1.98 -6.35
CA LEU A 66 6.48 1.16 -5.49
C LEU A 66 7.06 -0.06 -6.24
N ARG A 67 7.02 -0.08 -7.57
CA ARG A 67 7.44 -1.23 -8.38
C ARG A 67 8.96 -1.29 -8.55
N ILE A 68 9.55 -2.42 -8.14
CA ILE A 68 10.90 -2.80 -8.58
C ILE A 68 10.90 -3.02 -10.10
N GLY A 69 11.73 -2.23 -10.80
CA GLY A 69 11.87 -2.24 -12.26
C GLY A 69 10.73 -1.55 -13.01
N ARG A 70 9.81 -0.85 -12.31
CA ARG A 70 8.76 0.05 -12.83
C ARG A 70 8.03 -0.43 -14.10
N MET A 71 7.71 -1.72 -14.15
CA MET A 71 7.06 -2.37 -15.28
C MET A 71 6.11 -3.46 -14.81
N TYR A 72 4.93 -3.53 -15.42
CA TYR A 72 4.02 -4.67 -15.27
C TYR A 72 4.19 -5.68 -16.41
N PRO A 73 4.52 -6.95 -16.13
CA PRO A 73 4.70 -7.97 -17.17
C PRO A 73 3.43 -8.23 -18.00
N ARG A 74 2.24 -8.00 -17.42
CA ARG A 74 0.94 -8.25 -18.05
C ARG A 74 0.18 -6.98 -18.44
N ALA A 75 0.81 -5.82 -18.27
CA ALA A 75 0.24 -4.53 -18.59
C ALA A 75 1.36 -3.64 -19.16
N PHE A 76 1.73 -3.90 -20.41
CA PHE A 76 2.84 -3.22 -21.11
C PHE A 76 2.69 -1.69 -21.15
N TRP A 77 1.44 -1.20 -21.15
CA TRP A 77 1.09 0.23 -21.05
C TRP A 77 1.57 0.90 -19.76
N ALA A 78 1.92 0.12 -18.75
CA ALA A 78 2.34 0.63 -17.47
C ALA A 78 3.82 0.30 -17.22
N ASN A 79 4.68 0.61 -18.19
CA ASN A 79 6.07 0.98 -17.88
C ASN A 79 6.10 2.41 -17.31
N GLU A 80 7.20 2.83 -16.70
CA GLU A 80 7.29 4.16 -16.06
C GLU A 80 6.90 5.32 -16.98
N ARG A 81 7.46 5.36 -18.19
CA ARG A 81 7.25 6.44 -19.14
C ARG A 81 5.79 6.54 -19.56
N ASP A 82 5.19 5.41 -19.91
CA ASP A 82 3.80 5.37 -20.34
C ASP A 82 2.84 5.59 -19.18
N MET A 83 3.20 5.16 -17.96
CA MET A 83 2.43 5.43 -16.75
C MET A 83 2.41 6.93 -16.44
N LEU A 84 3.56 7.60 -16.51
CA LEU A 84 3.67 9.05 -16.33
C LEU A 84 2.79 9.78 -17.37
N TYR A 85 2.91 9.40 -18.64
CA TYR A 85 2.13 10.00 -19.72
C TYR A 85 0.61 9.77 -19.55
N ALA A 86 0.20 8.54 -19.24
CA ALA A 86 -1.20 8.21 -19.03
C ALA A 86 -1.78 8.91 -17.79
N CYS A 87 -1.01 9.01 -16.71
CA CYS A 87 -1.38 9.79 -15.52
C CYS A 87 -1.64 11.26 -15.88
N HIS A 88 -0.71 11.88 -16.64
CA HIS A 88 -0.89 13.24 -17.13
C HIS A 88 -2.17 13.41 -17.96
N LEU A 89 -2.42 12.53 -18.94
CA LEU A 89 -3.64 12.56 -19.76
C LEU A 89 -4.94 12.46 -18.95
N HIS A 90 -4.89 11.80 -17.79
CA HIS A 90 -6.04 11.61 -16.91
C HIS A 90 -6.11 12.61 -15.76
N GLY A 91 -5.23 13.62 -15.73
CA GLY A 91 -5.20 14.64 -14.68
C GLY A 91 -4.82 14.08 -13.30
N VAL A 92 -4.04 13.00 -13.26
CA VAL A 92 -3.56 12.35 -12.04
C VAL A 92 -2.06 12.52 -11.97
N GLY A 93 -1.53 12.94 -10.81
CA GLY A 93 -0.09 12.99 -10.60
C GLY A 93 0.54 11.59 -10.65
N TYR A 94 1.83 11.52 -10.93
CA TYR A 94 2.61 10.28 -10.85
C TYR A 94 3.94 10.53 -10.15
N ARG A 95 4.26 9.72 -9.13
CA ARG A 95 5.51 9.83 -8.37
C ARG A 95 6.09 8.44 -8.08
N PRO A 96 7.25 8.08 -8.65
CA PRO A 96 8.01 6.94 -8.17
C PRO A 96 8.62 7.24 -6.79
N VAL A 97 8.58 6.28 -5.88
CA VAL A 97 9.14 6.44 -4.53
C VAL A 97 10.02 5.24 -4.17
N ASP A 98 11.29 5.34 -4.54
CA ASP A 98 12.29 4.27 -4.35
C ASP A 98 12.54 3.96 -2.86
N ASP A 99 12.37 4.95 -1.98
CA ASP A 99 12.48 4.81 -0.52
C ASP A 99 11.48 3.79 0.06
N LEU A 100 10.37 3.56 -0.63
CA LEU A 100 9.34 2.60 -0.24
C LEU A 100 9.47 1.24 -0.93
N MET A 101 10.44 1.10 -1.85
CA MET A 101 10.65 -0.13 -2.62
C MET A 101 11.53 -1.14 -1.85
N PRO A 102 11.20 -2.44 -1.86
CA PRO A 102 12.11 -3.46 -1.36
C PRO A 102 13.41 -3.46 -2.18
N THR A 103 14.51 -3.95 -1.59
CA THR A 103 15.73 -4.16 -2.36
C THR A 103 15.56 -5.32 -3.32
N GLN A 104 16.33 -5.31 -4.42
CA GLN A 104 16.36 -6.43 -5.35
C GLN A 104 16.83 -7.72 -4.67
N ALA A 105 17.76 -7.62 -3.70
CA ALA A 105 18.24 -8.75 -2.91
C ALA A 105 17.11 -9.43 -2.11
N LEU A 106 16.30 -8.65 -1.37
CA LEU A 106 15.15 -9.20 -0.61
C LEU A 106 14.18 -9.94 -1.52
N ARG A 107 13.93 -9.39 -2.71
CA ARG A 107 13.06 -10.02 -3.70
C ARG A 107 13.66 -11.30 -4.27
N THR A 108 14.95 -11.32 -4.53
CA THR A 108 15.67 -12.51 -5.00
C THR A 108 15.63 -13.62 -3.96
N GLU A 109 15.85 -13.33 -2.67
CA GLU A 109 15.75 -14.34 -1.61
C GLU A 109 14.36 -14.96 -1.52
N LEU A 110 13.31 -14.14 -1.60
CA LEU A 110 11.94 -14.64 -1.63
C LEU A 110 11.69 -15.55 -2.84
N HIS A 111 12.18 -15.16 -4.03
CA HIS A 111 12.02 -15.95 -5.26
C HIS A 111 12.79 -17.29 -5.24
N LYS A 112 13.86 -17.42 -4.42
CA LYS A 112 14.56 -18.71 -4.25
C LYS A 112 13.70 -19.75 -3.56
N VAL A 113 12.82 -19.32 -2.64
CA VAL A 113 11.94 -20.20 -1.86
C VAL A 113 10.60 -20.35 -2.57
N ILE A 114 10.05 -19.24 -3.04
CA ILE A 114 8.77 -19.19 -3.73
C ILE A 114 9.07 -19.10 -5.22
N ASP A 115 9.16 -20.26 -5.85
CA ASP A 115 9.06 -20.37 -7.30
C ASP A 115 7.83 -19.59 -7.79
N ASN A 116 7.90 -18.95 -8.96
CA ASN A 116 6.94 -17.92 -9.42
C ASN A 116 5.47 -18.41 -9.54
N ASP A 117 5.21 -19.68 -9.25
CA ASP A 117 3.89 -20.26 -9.18
C ASP A 117 3.08 -19.74 -7.97
N ARG A 118 1.84 -19.33 -8.27
CA ARG A 118 0.89 -18.80 -7.29
C ARG A 118 0.41 -19.88 -6.32
N LEU A 119 0.43 -21.16 -6.69
CA LEU A 119 -0.06 -22.26 -5.84
C LEU A 119 0.80 -22.42 -4.58
N LYS A 120 2.13 -22.37 -4.72
CA LYS A 120 3.14 -22.57 -3.66
C LYS A 120 3.17 -21.47 -2.57
N ARG A 121 2.52 -20.33 -2.78
CA ARG A 121 2.58 -19.20 -1.83
C ARG A 121 1.95 -19.48 -0.47
N ALA A 122 0.83 -20.19 -0.41
CA ALA A 122 0.24 -20.55 0.88
C ALA A 122 1.04 -21.66 1.59
N GLU A 123 1.73 -22.50 0.83
CA GLU A 123 2.62 -23.54 1.35
C GLU A 123 3.90 -22.93 1.95
N HIS A 124 4.25 -21.71 1.56
CA HIS A 124 5.42 -20.96 2.05
C HIS A 124 5.03 -19.70 2.84
N ALA A 125 3.98 -19.79 3.66
CA ALA A 125 3.51 -18.68 4.49
C ALA A 125 4.65 -18.07 5.35
N GLU A 126 5.52 -18.90 5.92
CA GLU A 126 6.66 -18.46 6.73
C GLU A 126 7.68 -17.62 5.94
N ALA A 127 8.02 -18.05 4.72
CA ALA A 127 8.92 -17.29 3.85
C ALA A 127 8.33 -15.93 3.47
N TRP A 128 7.00 -15.89 3.28
CA TRP A 128 6.29 -14.65 3.01
C TRP A 128 6.31 -13.71 4.21
N THR A 129 6.00 -14.22 5.41
CA THR A 129 6.10 -13.47 6.68
C THR A 129 7.48 -12.87 6.83
N ARG A 130 8.53 -13.68 6.72
CA ARG A 130 9.93 -13.24 6.83
C ARG A 130 10.28 -12.15 5.82
N TYR A 131 9.79 -12.25 4.59
CA TYR A 131 10.00 -11.20 3.60
C TYR A 131 9.32 -9.88 4.01
N LEU A 132 8.08 -9.91 4.49
CA LEU A 132 7.37 -8.71 4.95
C LEU A 132 8.04 -8.09 6.18
N GLU A 133 8.54 -8.91 7.10
CA GLU A 133 9.35 -8.46 8.26
C GLU A 133 10.61 -7.72 7.81
N GLN A 134 11.34 -8.30 6.85
CA GLN A 134 12.54 -7.67 6.30
C GLN A 134 12.23 -6.35 5.59
N VAL A 135 11.08 -6.25 4.90
CA VAL A 135 10.60 -4.99 4.33
C VAL A 135 10.30 -3.97 5.42
N ALA A 136 9.60 -4.36 6.49
CA ALA A 136 9.28 -3.46 7.60
C ALA A 136 10.55 -2.90 8.26
N LYS A 137 11.53 -3.78 8.53
CA LYS A 137 12.84 -3.41 9.06
C LYS A 137 13.59 -2.45 8.13
N LEU A 138 13.62 -2.73 6.83
CA LEU A 138 14.24 -1.87 5.82
C LEU A 138 13.62 -0.46 5.82
N LEU A 139 12.29 -0.36 5.90
CA LEU A 139 11.57 0.91 5.96
C LEU A 139 11.92 1.68 7.25
N ALA A 140 11.98 0.98 8.38
CA ALA A 140 12.40 1.54 9.67
C ALA A 140 13.83 2.10 9.62
N GLU A 141 14.78 1.33 9.07
CA GLU A 141 16.18 1.75 8.88
C GLU A 141 16.30 2.98 7.98
N ARG A 142 15.49 3.04 6.91
CA ARG A 142 15.39 4.21 6.02
C ARG A 142 14.76 5.43 6.65
N LYS A 143 14.16 5.29 7.85
CA LYS A 143 13.36 6.32 8.51
C LYS A 143 12.37 6.95 7.54
N PHE A 144 11.64 6.11 6.80
CA PHE A 144 10.90 6.55 5.61
C PHE A 144 9.85 7.64 5.88
N LEU A 145 9.36 7.75 7.12
CA LEU A 145 8.40 8.77 7.56
C LEU A 145 9.05 10.06 8.12
N ALA A 146 10.38 10.13 8.25
CA ALA A 146 11.03 11.31 8.81
C ALA A 146 10.81 12.55 7.94
N SER A 147 10.90 13.74 8.55
CA SER A 147 10.83 15.01 7.82
C SER A 147 11.88 15.09 6.71
N GLY A 148 11.50 15.70 5.58
CA GLY A 148 12.32 15.79 4.37
C GLY A 148 12.42 14.48 3.57
N ARG A 149 11.71 13.42 3.95
CA ARG A 149 11.62 12.18 3.17
C ARG A 149 10.39 12.20 2.25
N PRO A 150 10.41 11.48 1.12
CA PRO A 150 9.31 11.51 0.16
C PRO A 150 7.93 11.21 0.75
N VAL A 151 7.85 10.34 1.77
CA VAL A 151 6.58 9.97 2.37
C VAL A 151 6.03 11.07 3.28
N HIS A 152 6.90 11.85 3.92
CA HIS A 152 6.48 13.05 4.64
C HIS A 152 5.79 14.02 3.68
N ASP A 153 6.36 14.25 2.48
CA ASP A 153 5.72 15.07 1.45
C ASP A 153 4.39 14.49 0.95
N LEU A 154 4.26 13.15 0.91
CA LEU A 154 2.98 12.53 0.56
C LEU A 154 1.91 12.79 1.63
N ILE A 155 2.30 12.75 2.91
CA ILE A 155 1.39 12.90 4.05
C ILE A 155 0.92 14.35 4.22
N TYR A 156 1.84 15.30 4.07
CA TYR A 156 1.59 16.73 4.34
C TYR A 156 1.52 17.60 3.08
N GLY A 157 1.70 17.00 1.90
CA GLY A 157 1.63 17.69 0.61
C GLY A 157 0.20 17.98 0.16
N GLU A 158 0.03 18.13 -1.14
CA GLU A 158 -1.19 18.70 -1.72
C GLU A 158 -2.36 17.71 -1.86
N HIS A 159 -2.10 16.40 -1.79
CA HIS A 159 -3.09 15.38 -2.13
C HIS A 159 -3.75 14.79 -0.89
N GLU A 160 -5.08 14.87 -0.83
CA GLU A 160 -5.87 14.22 0.21
C GLU A 160 -6.02 12.71 -0.02
N ARG A 161 -5.94 12.26 -1.28
CA ARG A 161 -6.19 10.89 -1.71
C ARG A 161 -5.14 10.43 -2.72
N ILE A 162 -4.42 9.37 -2.37
CA ILE A 162 -3.37 8.79 -3.22
C ILE A 162 -3.63 7.31 -3.50
N ALA A 163 -3.09 6.81 -4.61
CA ALA A 163 -3.08 5.39 -4.93
C ALA A 163 -1.65 4.85 -4.87
N MET A 164 -1.43 3.77 -4.13
CA MET A 164 -0.16 3.05 -4.13
C MET A 164 -0.22 1.84 -5.05
N VAL A 165 0.74 1.74 -5.97
CA VAL A 165 0.85 0.65 -6.94
C VAL A 165 2.14 -0.13 -6.74
N CYS A 166 2.09 -1.45 -6.95
CA CYS A 166 3.25 -2.34 -6.85
C CYS A 166 3.09 -3.51 -7.84
N LYS A 167 4.17 -4.27 -8.08
CA LYS A 167 4.20 -5.33 -9.11
C LYS A 167 3.28 -6.52 -8.80
N CYS A 168 2.85 -6.68 -7.55
CA CYS A 168 2.06 -7.83 -7.11
C CYS A 168 0.56 -7.65 -7.37
N HIS A 169 -0.11 -8.75 -7.71
CA HIS A 169 -1.53 -8.76 -8.02
C HIS A 169 -2.42 -8.34 -6.85
N HIS A 170 -2.06 -8.72 -5.63
CA HIS A 170 -2.92 -8.58 -4.46
C HIS A 170 -2.28 -7.72 -3.37
N HIS A 171 -3.08 -6.89 -2.69
CA HIS A 171 -2.63 -6.05 -1.58
C HIS A 171 -1.94 -6.86 -0.49
N ARG A 172 -2.60 -7.91 0.01
CA ARG A 172 -2.08 -8.69 1.15
C ARG A 172 -0.82 -9.51 0.82
N ASP A 173 -0.52 -9.66 -0.47
CA ASP A 173 0.64 -10.40 -0.99
C ASP A 173 1.73 -9.48 -1.55
N CYS A 174 2.01 -8.35 -0.89
CA CYS A 174 3.13 -7.51 -1.31
C CYS A 174 3.67 -6.57 -0.24
N HIS A 175 4.83 -6.00 -0.51
CA HIS A 175 5.43 -4.96 0.34
C HIS A 175 4.55 -3.73 0.50
N ARG A 176 3.61 -3.46 -0.43
CA ARG A 176 2.68 -2.34 -0.30
C ARG A 176 1.80 -2.48 0.94
N SER A 177 1.39 -3.69 1.35
CA SER A 177 0.60 -3.84 2.58
C SER A 177 1.38 -3.42 3.82
N VAL A 178 2.68 -3.74 3.87
CA VAL A 178 3.57 -3.29 4.95
C VAL A 178 3.69 -1.77 4.95
N VAL A 179 3.94 -1.16 3.79
CA VAL A 179 4.04 0.30 3.65
C VAL A 179 2.77 1.00 4.15
N THR A 180 1.60 0.60 3.65
CA THR A 180 0.34 1.24 4.01
C THR A 180 -0.02 1.02 5.48
N ALA A 181 0.22 -0.18 6.02
CA ALA A 181 -0.03 -0.48 7.41
C ALA A 181 0.87 0.32 8.35
N MET A 182 2.15 0.48 8.00
CA MET A 182 3.05 1.33 8.79
C MET A 182 2.60 2.79 8.76
N ILE A 183 2.17 3.32 7.61
CA ILE A 183 1.64 4.69 7.55
C ILE A 183 0.38 4.83 8.41
N GLU A 184 -0.60 3.96 8.24
CA GLU A 184 -1.86 3.98 9.02
C GLU A 184 -1.62 3.82 10.52
N ARG A 185 -0.64 3.00 10.91
CA ARG A 185 -0.27 2.77 12.32
C ARG A 185 0.35 4.00 12.96
N PHE A 186 1.25 4.68 12.25
CA PHE A 186 2.08 5.75 12.80
C PHE A 186 1.58 7.17 12.50
N VAL A 187 0.59 7.32 11.61
CA VAL A 187 0.04 8.61 11.19
C VAL A 187 -1.47 8.60 11.39
N GLU A 188 -1.93 9.34 12.40
CA GLU A 188 -3.35 9.45 12.72
C GLU A 188 -4.13 10.16 11.62
N GLY A 189 -5.38 9.76 11.42
CA GLY A 189 -6.28 10.38 10.43
C GLY A 189 -6.12 9.86 8.99
N ILE A 190 -5.18 8.93 8.75
CA ILE A 190 -5.06 8.22 7.47
C ILE A 190 -5.81 6.90 7.53
N SER A 191 -6.56 6.60 6.47
CA SER A 191 -7.24 5.32 6.24
C SER A 191 -6.67 4.60 5.03
N VAL A 192 -6.60 3.27 5.09
CA VAL A 192 -6.20 2.45 3.94
C VAL A 192 -7.42 1.75 3.34
N VAL A 193 -7.61 1.92 2.02
CA VAL A 193 -8.69 1.28 1.26
C VAL A 193 -8.09 0.39 0.17
N GLU A 194 -8.47 -0.89 0.15
CA GLU A 194 -8.05 -1.82 -0.90
C GLU A 194 -8.92 -1.61 -2.16
N LEU A 195 -8.29 -1.38 -3.32
CA LEU A 195 -8.99 -1.31 -4.62
C LEU A 195 -8.68 -2.53 -5.48
N TYR A 196 -9.75 -3.16 -5.99
CA TYR A 196 -9.70 -4.31 -6.87
C TYR A 196 -10.36 -4.01 -8.21
N PRO A 197 -9.88 -4.63 -9.32
CA PRO A 197 -10.66 -4.77 -10.54
C PRO A 197 -12.06 -5.30 -10.21
N GLU A 198 -13.10 -4.72 -10.79
CA GLU A 198 -14.50 -5.12 -10.57
C GLU A 198 -15.01 -5.08 -9.10
N GLY A 199 -14.26 -4.49 -8.17
CA GLY A 199 -14.63 -4.39 -6.75
C GLY A 199 -14.62 -5.70 -5.98
N LYS A 200 -14.11 -6.79 -6.57
CA LYS A 200 -14.07 -8.10 -5.92
C LYS A 200 -12.66 -8.43 -5.44
N PRO A 201 -12.45 -8.74 -4.14
CA PRO A 201 -11.19 -9.33 -3.72
C PRO A 201 -11.00 -10.68 -4.45
N PRO A 202 -9.75 -11.11 -4.70
CA PRO A 202 -9.53 -12.42 -5.32
C PRO A 202 -10.08 -13.53 -4.44
N LYS A 203 -10.55 -14.61 -5.08
CA LYS A 203 -11.22 -15.76 -4.45
C LYS A 203 -10.39 -16.52 -3.41
N ARG A 204 -9.09 -16.23 -3.25
CA ARG A 204 -8.21 -16.99 -2.35
C ARG A 204 -7.98 -16.21 -1.06
N GLU A 205 -8.18 -16.90 0.05
CA GLU A 205 -7.68 -16.44 1.35
C GLU A 205 -6.15 -16.47 1.34
N VAL A 206 -5.56 -15.29 1.43
CA VAL A 206 -4.14 -15.10 1.66
C VAL A 206 -3.85 -15.39 3.13
N PRO A 207 -2.73 -16.07 3.47
CA PRO A 207 -2.30 -16.19 4.86
C PRO A 207 -2.35 -14.80 5.50
N LYS A 208 -3.24 -14.64 6.49
CA LYS A 208 -3.32 -13.41 7.28
C LYS A 208 -2.06 -13.38 8.13
N VAL A 209 -0.92 -12.99 7.56
CA VAL A 209 0.10 -12.31 8.34
C VAL A 209 -0.59 -11.03 8.76
N LEU A 210 -1.24 -11.10 9.92
CA LEU A 210 -2.08 -10.02 10.41
C LEU A 210 -1.15 -8.84 10.60
N LEU A 211 -1.37 -7.78 9.82
CA LEU A 211 -0.74 -6.49 10.01
C LEU A 211 -0.92 -5.95 11.45
N ARG A 212 -1.83 -6.54 12.25
CA ARG A 212 -1.92 -6.35 13.71
C ARG A 212 -0.57 -6.57 14.41
N ASP A 213 0.27 -7.42 13.83
CA ASP A 213 1.56 -7.80 14.39
C ASP A 213 2.71 -6.95 13.87
N VAL A 214 2.52 -5.95 12.99
CA VAL A 214 3.62 -5.02 12.62
C VAL A 214 4.24 -4.39 13.87
N GLY A 215 3.42 -4.07 14.89
CA GLY A 215 3.94 -3.64 16.19
C GLY A 215 4.72 -4.73 16.94
N SER A 216 4.35 -6.01 16.79
CA SER A 216 5.15 -7.12 17.32
C SER A 216 6.46 -7.35 16.55
N LEU A 217 6.48 -7.05 15.25
CA LEU A 217 7.66 -7.12 14.38
C LEU A 217 8.65 -5.98 14.68
N LEU A 218 8.15 -4.89 15.27
CA LEU A 218 8.90 -3.68 15.56
C LEU A 218 9.04 -3.46 17.08
N LYS A 219 8.89 -4.46 17.95
CA LYS A 219 8.89 -4.24 19.42
C LYS A 219 10.07 -3.39 19.92
N ASP A 220 11.25 -3.56 19.34
CA ASP A 220 12.44 -2.75 19.66
C ASP A 220 12.56 -1.47 18.81
N ASP A 221 11.98 -1.47 17.61
CA ASP A 221 12.04 -0.36 16.65
C ASP A 221 10.88 0.64 16.79
N ASP A 222 9.77 0.32 17.44
CA ASP A 222 8.62 1.21 17.64
C ASP A 222 9.03 2.47 18.40
N LYS A 223 9.87 2.30 19.43
CA LYS A 223 10.46 3.43 20.17
C LYS A 223 11.39 4.26 19.27
N ARG A 224 12.10 3.63 18.35
CA ARG A 224 13.09 4.25 17.45
C ARG A 224 12.44 4.99 16.29
N ILE A 225 11.46 4.36 15.63
CA ILE A 225 10.61 4.94 14.58
C ILE A 225 9.77 6.07 15.18
N GLY A 226 9.12 5.82 16.32
CA GLY A 226 8.38 6.85 17.05
C GLY A 226 9.28 8.03 17.45
N ARG A 227 10.55 7.79 17.83
CA ARG A 227 11.50 8.87 18.16
C ARG A 227 11.97 9.61 16.89
N ALA A 228 12.16 8.92 15.77
CA ALA A 228 12.47 9.54 14.49
C ALA A 228 11.32 10.43 13.98
N LEU A 229 10.07 10.04 14.25
CA LEU A 229 8.88 10.84 13.98
C LEU A 229 8.73 12.05 14.92
N ARG A 230 9.20 11.94 16.17
CA ARG A 230 9.15 13.03 17.18
C ARG A 230 10.22 14.11 17.01
N GLY A 231 11.31 13.82 16.30
CA GLY A 231 12.39 14.78 16.02
C GLY A 231 12.17 15.64 14.77
N ALA A 232 10.96 15.58 14.20
CA ALA A 232 10.50 16.31 13.02
C ALA A 232 9.59 17.48 13.42
#